data_AF-A0A7T8J288-F1
#
_entry.id   AF-A0A7T8J288-F1
#
_cell.length_a   1.000
_cell.length_b   1.000
_cell.length_c   1.000
_cell.angle_alpha   90.00
_cell.angle_beta   90.00
_cell.angle_gamma   90.00
#
_symmetry.space_group_name_H-M   'P 1'
#
loop_
_entity.id
_entity.type
_entity.pdbx_description
1 polymer ?
#
loop_
_entity_poly.entity_id
_entity_poly.type
_entity_poly.pdbx_seq_one_letter_code
_entity_poly.pdbx_strand_id
1 'polypeptide(L)'
;YSYVVGLSCEEVAPDGIEWNDMLFLARLIPRVCHNVNRVCYVFGPLVHHPITDVTPTHLTSNVISTLRQADHLANQVLAANFGMKYISQMPVVLIPVHFDRDVASRAPSCQRSVVLRPFCSSDFM
;
A
#
# COMPACT_ATOMS: atom_id res chain seq x y z
N TYR A 1 13.87 -8.33 8.53
CA TYR A 1 13.21 -7.16 7.94
C TYR A 1 13.86 -6.90 6.59
N SER A 2 13.06 -6.72 5.54
CA SER A 2 13.56 -6.60 4.16
C SER A 2 12.66 -5.68 3.34
N TYR A 3 12.95 -5.55 2.04
CA TYR A 3 12.30 -4.58 1.16
C TYR A 3 10.84 -4.91 0.85
N VAL A 4 10.12 -3.89 0.37
CA VAL A 4 8.78 -4.00 -0.22
C VAL A 4 8.87 -3.52 -1.66
N VAL A 5 8.21 -4.23 -2.58
CA VAL A 5 8.09 -3.82 -3.98
C VAL A 5 6.72 -3.20 -4.21
N GLY A 6 6.69 -2.00 -4.80
CA GLY A 6 5.47 -1.37 -5.29
C GLY A 6 5.31 -1.63 -6.79
N LEU A 7 4.13 -2.11 -7.20
CA LEU A 7 3.74 -2.26 -8.60
C LEU A 7 2.69 -1.19 -8.94
N SER A 8 2.88 -0.49 -10.04
CA SER A 8 1.91 0.45 -10.60
C SER A 8 1.65 0.08 -12.06
N CYS A 9 0.44 0.36 -12.54
CA CYS A 9 0.06 0.14 -13.94
C CYS A 9 -0.37 1.47 -14.56
N GLU A 10 -0.19 1.61 -15.87
CA GLU A 10 -0.78 2.72 -16.61
C GLU A 10 -2.29 2.43 -16.78
N GLU A 11 -3.15 3.38 -16.39
CA GLU A 11 -4.60 3.30 -16.57
C GLU A 11 -4.95 3.32 -18.08
N VAL A 12 -4.82 2.18 -18.76
CA VAL A 12 -5.16 2.06 -20.19
C VAL A 12 -6.06 0.86 -20.48
N ALA A 13 -6.23 -0.09 -19.55
CA ALA A 13 -7.12 -1.23 -19.77
C ALA A 13 -8.60 -0.82 -19.52
N PRO A 14 -9.49 -0.91 -20.53
CA PRO A 14 -10.93 -0.67 -20.34
C PRO A 14 -11.58 -1.64 -19.34
N ASP A 15 -10.92 -2.75 -19.03
CA ASP A 15 -11.39 -3.84 -18.18
C ASP A 15 -10.95 -3.73 -16.70
N GLY A 16 -10.19 -2.68 -16.34
CA GLY A 16 -9.71 -2.47 -14.97
C GLY A 16 -8.40 -3.20 -14.66
N ILE A 17 -8.10 -3.38 -13.36
CA ILE A 17 -6.85 -4.00 -12.89
C ILE A 17 -7.00 -5.53 -12.87
N GLU A 18 -6.14 -6.24 -13.60
CA GLU A 18 -6.06 -7.70 -13.58
C GLU A 18 -5.42 -8.22 -12.28
N TRP A 19 -6.25 -8.44 -11.25
CA TRP A 19 -5.81 -8.88 -9.93
C TRP A 19 -5.14 -10.26 -9.92
N ASN A 20 -5.46 -11.13 -10.87
CA ASN A 20 -4.85 -12.46 -10.98
C ASN A 20 -3.35 -12.37 -11.32
N ASP A 21 -2.99 -11.48 -12.25
CA ASP A 21 -1.61 -11.24 -12.63
C ASP A 21 -0.85 -10.54 -11.49
N MET A 22 -1.49 -9.60 -10.81
CA MET A 22 -0.91 -8.98 -9.61
C MET A 22 -0.64 -10.00 -8.50
N LEU A 23 -1.56 -10.95 -8.28
CA LEU A 23 -1.38 -12.02 -7.31
C LEU A 23 -0.26 -12.99 -7.74
N PHE A 24 -0.15 -13.30 -9.02
CA PHE A 24 0.94 -14.10 -9.57
C PHE A 24 2.29 -13.42 -9.32
N LEU A 25 2.43 -12.13 -9.67
CA LEU A 25 3.64 -11.35 -9.44
C LEU A 25 3.98 -11.24 -7.95
N ALA A 26 2.98 -11.03 -7.09
CA ALA A 26 3.15 -10.96 -5.64
C ALA A 26 3.71 -12.25 -5.03
N ARG A 27 3.46 -13.41 -5.67
CA ARG A 27 4.02 -14.71 -5.27
C ARG A 27 5.37 -14.98 -5.92
N LEU A 28 5.57 -14.55 -7.16
CA LEU A 28 6.79 -14.81 -7.92
C LEU A 28 7.98 -13.98 -7.41
N ILE A 29 7.79 -12.68 -7.20
CA ILE A 29 8.89 -11.76 -6.86
C ILE A 29 9.61 -12.17 -5.59
N PRO A 30 8.96 -12.48 -4.45
CA PRO A 30 9.66 -12.94 -3.24
C PRO A 30 10.38 -14.28 -3.39
N ARG A 31 9.97 -15.13 -4.36
CA ARG A 31 10.65 -16.41 -4.65
C ARG A 31 11.96 -16.22 -5.39
N VAL A 32 12.02 -15.21 -6.26
CA VAL A 32 13.22 -14.89 -7.06
C VAL A 32 14.14 -13.93 -6.28
N CYS A 33 13.55 -12.92 -5.65
CA CYS A 33 14.24 -11.89 -4.88
C CYS A 33 14.03 -12.12 -3.38
N HIS A 34 14.91 -12.90 -2.76
CA HIS A 34 14.82 -13.26 -1.34
C HIS A 34 14.94 -12.07 -0.36
N ASN A 35 15.33 -10.88 -0.85
CA ASN A 35 15.33 -9.62 -0.10
C ASN A 35 14.00 -8.86 -0.18
N VAL A 36 12.95 -9.43 -0.76
CA VAL A 36 11.62 -8.82 -0.83
C VAL A 36 10.66 -9.61 0.05
N ASN A 37 10.11 -8.94 1.06
CA ASN A 37 9.16 -9.55 1.99
C ASN A 37 7.71 -9.39 1.55
N ARG A 38 7.40 -8.31 0.83
CA ARG A 38 6.03 -7.97 0.41
C ARG A 38 6.03 -7.30 -0.95
N VAL A 39 4.96 -7.53 -1.68
CA VAL A 39 4.64 -6.84 -2.93
C VAL A 39 3.30 -6.15 -2.73
N CYS A 40 3.23 -4.87 -3.07
CA CYS A 40 2.05 -4.02 -2.93
C CYS A 40 1.67 -3.42 -4.28
N TYR A 41 0.38 -3.31 -4.55
CA TYR A 41 -0.11 -2.51 -5.66
C TYR A 41 -0.28 -1.05 -5.21
N VAL A 42 0.22 -0.11 -6.02
CA VAL A 42 0.10 1.33 -5.80
C VAL A 42 -1.01 1.85 -6.69
N PHE A 43 -2.07 2.37 -6.07
CA PHE A 43 -3.19 2.98 -6.78
C PHE A 43 -2.82 4.38 -7.26
N GLY A 44 -3.31 4.74 -8.46
CA GLY A 44 -3.07 6.03 -9.09
C GLY A 44 -2.24 5.92 -10.37
N PRO A 45 -1.65 7.03 -10.84
CA PRO A 45 -0.79 7.08 -12.01
C PRO A 45 0.43 6.17 -11.92
N LEU A 46 1.10 5.97 -13.06
CA LEU A 46 2.33 5.20 -13.13
C LEU A 46 3.43 5.85 -12.26
N VAL A 47 4.03 5.06 -11.37
CA VAL A 47 5.15 5.53 -10.54
C VAL A 47 6.43 5.49 -11.40
N HIS A 48 6.81 6.64 -11.96
CA HIS A 48 7.95 6.75 -12.88
C HIS A 48 9.32 6.66 -12.18
N HIS A 49 9.41 7.14 -10.94
CA HIS A 49 10.68 7.28 -10.24
C HIS A 49 10.70 6.46 -8.96
N PRO A 50 11.81 5.73 -8.68
CA PRO A 50 11.94 5.00 -7.44
C PRO A 50 12.02 5.97 -6.25
N ILE A 51 11.52 5.51 -5.10
CA ILE A 51 11.55 6.28 -3.86
C ILE A 51 12.96 6.22 -3.26
N THR A 52 13.64 7.37 -3.20
CA THR A 52 15.02 7.48 -2.69
C THR A 52 15.12 7.96 -1.25
N ASP A 53 14.09 8.60 -0.73
CA ASP A 53 14.01 9.19 0.61
C ASP A 53 12.62 9.00 1.20
N VAL A 54 12.54 9.09 2.52
CA VAL A 54 11.32 8.85 3.30
C VAL A 54 10.98 10.08 4.13
N THR A 55 9.69 10.31 4.37
CA THR A 55 9.22 11.36 5.27
C THR A 55 9.52 10.97 6.71
N PRO A 56 10.30 11.75 7.48
CA PRO A 56 10.53 11.48 8.90
C PRO A 56 9.21 11.30 9.65
N THR A 57 8.99 10.11 10.19
CA THR A 57 7.71 9.72 10.77
C THR A 57 7.95 9.01 12.09
N HIS A 58 7.42 9.60 13.15
CA HIS A 58 7.43 9.07 14.50
C HIS A 58 5.98 8.96 15.00
N LEU A 59 5.80 8.28 16.14
CA LEU A 59 4.50 8.12 16.80
C LEU A 59 4.08 9.42 17.51
N THR A 60 3.90 10.49 16.74
CA THR A 60 3.38 11.78 17.22
C THR A 60 1.86 11.80 17.12
N SER A 61 1.22 12.67 17.91
CA SER A 61 -0.24 12.79 17.95
C SER A 61 -0.86 13.00 16.56
N ASN A 62 -0.25 13.86 15.74
CA ASN A 62 -0.74 14.16 14.39
C ASN A 62 -0.68 12.93 13.48
N VAL A 63 0.44 12.19 13.49
CA VAL A 63 0.61 10.97 12.68
C VAL A 63 -0.39 9.89 13.09
N ILE A 64 -0.59 9.71 14.39
CA ILE A 64 -1.56 8.74 14.93
C ILE A 64 -2.99 9.17 14.58
N SER A 65 -3.31 10.45 14.65
CA SER A 65 -4.62 10.99 14.28
C SER A 65 -4.93 10.70 12.80
N THR A 66 -3.98 10.96 11.90
CA THR A 66 -4.11 10.63 10.47
C THR A 66 -4.36 9.13 10.26
N LEU A 67 -3.59 8.27 10.93
CA LEU A 67 -3.78 6.82 10.82
C LEU A 67 -5.15 6.38 11.35
N ARG A 68 -5.61 6.92 12.48
CA ARG A 68 -6.95 6.64 13.04
C ARG A 68 -8.06 7.02 12.08
N GLN A 69 -7.94 8.17 11.41
CA GLN A 69 -8.92 8.61 10.42
C GLN A 69 -8.93 7.68 9.21
N ALA A 70 -7.76 7.31 8.69
CA ALA A 70 -7.66 6.40 7.55
C ALA A 70 -8.23 5.01 7.88
N ASP A 71 -7.90 4.47 9.06
CA ASP A 71 -8.42 3.19 9.55
C ASP A 71 -9.95 3.22 9.72
N HIS A 72 -10.48 4.29 10.32
CA HIS A 72 -11.92 4.45 10.52
C HIS A 72 -12.67 4.45 9.19
N LEU A 73 -12.21 5.23 8.20
CA LEU A 73 -12.84 5.31 6.89
C LEU A 73 -12.77 3.98 6.15
N ALA A 74 -11.62 3.31 6.14
CA ALA A 74 -11.45 2.02 5.47
C ALA A 74 -12.41 0.96 6.05
N ASN A 75 -12.49 0.86 7.38
CA ASN A 75 -13.36 -0.09 8.05
C ASN A 75 -14.85 0.28 7.91
N GLN A 76 -15.19 1.57 7.91
CA GLN A 76 -16.56 2.03 7.66
C GLN A 76 -17.03 1.62 6.26
N VAL A 77 -16.22 1.83 5.23
CA VAL A 77 -16.54 1.44 3.85
C VAL A 77 -16.64 -0.08 3.72
N LEU A 78 -15.72 -0.82 4.35
CA LEU A 78 -15.74 -2.29 4.32
C LEU A 78 -17.02 -2.84 4.99
N ALA A 79 -17.38 -2.31 6.15
CA ALA A 79 -18.56 -2.73 6.91
C ALA A 79 -19.87 -2.42 6.15
N ALA A 80 -19.94 -1.27 5.48
CA ALA A 80 -21.12 -0.85 4.73
C ALA A 80 -21.37 -1.68 3.45
N ASN A 81 -20.32 -2.12 2.76
CA ASN A 81 -20.45 -2.77 1.44
C ASN A 81 -20.41 -4.30 1.48
N PHE A 82 -19.57 -4.90 2.32
CA PHE A 82 -19.28 -6.33 2.23
C PHE A 82 -19.69 -7.11 3.50
N GLY A 83 -19.93 -6.41 4.60
CA GLY A 83 -20.07 -7.03 5.92
C GLY A 83 -18.76 -7.65 6.41
N MET A 84 -18.53 -7.64 7.72
CA MET A 84 -17.26 -8.08 8.35
C MET A 84 -17.04 -9.62 8.30
N LYS A 85 -17.72 -10.35 7.41
CA LYS A 85 -17.72 -11.83 7.38
C LYS A 85 -16.69 -12.44 6.45
N TYR A 86 -16.25 -11.72 5.41
CA TYR A 86 -15.39 -12.29 4.36
C TYR A 86 -13.89 -12.08 4.58
N ILE A 87 -13.52 -11.17 5.47
CA ILE A 87 -12.14 -10.80 5.75
C ILE A 87 -11.88 -11.04 7.24
N SER A 88 -10.84 -11.82 7.56
CA SER A 88 -10.47 -12.10 8.95
C SER A 88 -9.95 -10.84 9.63
N GLN A 89 -9.10 -10.07 8.95
CA GLN A 89 -8.57 -8.78 9.42
C GLN A 89 -8.25 -7.83 8.25
N MET A 90 -8.42 -6.52 8.48
CA MET A 90 -8.01 -5.45 7.55
C MET A 90 -7.09 -4.44 8.25
N PRO A 91 -5.79 -4.75 8.46
CA PRO A 91 -4.85 -3.74 8.92
C PRO A 91 -4.73 -2.57 7.93
N VAL A 92 -4.77 -1.35 8.46
CA VAL A 92 -4.42 -0.13 7.75
C VAL A 92 -3.08 0.36 8.28
N VAL A 93 -2.12 0.58 7.38
CA VAL A 93 -0.74 0.93 7.75
C VAL A 93 -0.34 2.24 7.08
N LEU A 94 0.17 3.19 7.88
CA LEU A 94 0.74 4.42 7.36
C LEU A 94 2.24 4.23 7.09
N ILE A 95 2.67 4.49 5.86
CA ILE A 95 4.08 4.40 5.44
C ILE A 95 4.65 5.78 5.15
N PRO A 96 5.95 6.01 5.46
CA PRO A 96 6.61 7.30 5.29
C PRO A 96 7.04 7.56 3.83
N VAL A 97 6.20 7.19 2.87
CA VAL A 97 6.49 7.33 1.44
C VAL A 97 5.70 8.51 0.86
N HIS A 98 6.36 9.30 0.04
CA HIS A 98 5.77 10.41 -0.70
C HIS A 98 5.99 10.18 -2.20
N PHE A 99 4.93 9.72 -2.86
CA PHE A 99 4.89 9.49 -4.31
C PHE A 99 4.77 10.82 -5.08
N ASP A 100 4.89 10.74 -6.41
CA ASP A 100 4.57 11.80 -7.38
C ASP A 100 5.30 13.14 -7.16
N ARG A 101 6.53 13.06 -6.64
CA ARG A 101 7.40 14.24 -6.53
C ARG A 101 8.08 14.52 -7.86
N ASP A 102 8.00 15.77 -8.29
CA ASP A 102 8.79 16.28 -9.39
C ASP A 102 10.28 16.31 -8.99
N VAL A 103 11.08 15.49 -9.67
CA VAL A 103 12.53 15.37 -9.45
C VAL A 103 13.24 16.70 -9.74
N ALA A 104 12.70 17.52 -10.65
CA ALA A 104 13.27 18.83 -10.96
C ALA A 104 13.09 19.82 -9.79
N SER A 105 11.98 19.71 -9.05
CA SER A 105 11.67 20.61 -7.94
C SER A 105 12.56 20.42 -6.71
N ARG A 106 13.23 19.26 -6.58
CA ARG A 106 13.98 18.84 -5.37
C ARG A 106 13.19 19.01 -4.06
N ALA A 107 11.86 18.93 -4.13
CA ALA A 107 11.01 19.09 -2.95
C ALA A 107 11.26 17.95 -1.93
N PRO A 108 11.35 18.28 -0.62
CA PRO A 108 11.57 17.27 0.41
C PRO A 108 10.34 16.37 0.58
N SER A 109 10.57 15.13 1.02
CA SER A 109 9.48 14.21 1.38
C SER A 109 8.72 14.71 2.62
N CYS A 110 7.47 15.14 2.45
CA CYS A 110 6.62 15.68 3.53
C CYS A 110 5.29 14.92 3.71
N GLN A 111 4.90 14.07 2.76
CA GLN A 111 3.65 13.31 2.82
C GLN A 111 3.88 11.85 3.19
N ARG A 112 2.78 11.13 3.41
CA ARG A 112 2.76 9.72 3.80
C ARG A 112 1.73 9.01 2.94
N SER A 113 1.91 7.72 2.75
CA SER A 113 0.94 6.89 2.03
C SER A 113 0.28 5.89 2.97
N VAL A 114 -0.90 5.42 2.60
CA VAL A 114 -1.67 4.45 3.38
C VAL A 114 -1.70 3.13 2.61
N VAL A 115 -1.48 2.03 3.32
CA VAL A 115 -1.57 0.67 2.80
C VAL A 115 -2.77 -0.02 3.43
N LEU A 116 -3.65 -0.54 2.59
CA LEU A 116 -4.73 -1.44 2.99
C LEU A 116 -4.22 -2.87 2.89
N ARG A 117 -4.38 -3.67 3.95
CA ARG A 117 -3.88 -5.05 4.00
C ARG A 117 -5.02 -6.03 4.34
N PRO A 118 -5.96 -6.31 3.43
CA PRO A 118 -6.94 -7.37 3.66
C PRO A 118 -6.22 -8.70 3.87
N PHE A 119 -6.66 -9.46 4.87
CA PHE A 119 -6.13 -10.78 5.16
C PHE A 119 -7.25 -11.75 5.53
N CYS A 120 -7.27 -12.89 4.83
CA CYS A 120 -8.18 -14.00 5.09
C CYS A 120 -7.34 -15.21 5.48
N SER A 121 -7.58 -15.72 6.68
CA SER A 121 -6.93 -16.92 7.20
C SER A 121 -7.82 -17.56 8.26
N SER A 122 -7.72 -18.88 8.39
CA SER A 122 -8.41 -19.68 9.40
C SER A 122 -7.71 -19.67 10.77
N ASP A 123 -6.39 -19.51 10.78
CA ASP A 123 -5.53 -19.74 11.96
C ASP A 123 -4.40 -18.71 12.11
N PHE A 124 -4.23 -17.79 11.16
CA PHE A 124 -3.20 -16.75 11.11
C PHE A 124 -1.76 -17.28 11.03
N MET A 125 -1.59 -18.55 10.66
CA MET A 125 -0.29 -19.21 10.42
C MET A 125 -0.04 -19.39 8.91
#